data_AF-A0A0F9FVT1-F1
#
_entry.id   AF-A0A0F9FVT1-F1
#
_cell.length_a   1.000
_cell.length_b   1.000
_cell.length_c   1.000
_cell.angle_alpha   90.00
_cell.angle_beta   90.00
_cell.angle_gamma   90.00
#
_symmetry.space_group_name_H-M   'P 1'
#
loop_
_entity.id
_entity.type
_entity.pdbx_description
1 polymer ?
#
loop_
_entity_poly.entity_id
_entity_poly.type
_entity_poly.pdbx_seq_one_letter_code
_entity_poly.pdbx_strand_id
1 'polypeptide(L)'
;EPLVKAEIETPDEPKHPMTWMLIDGRNRRAACKLAGIEPSIRELNGEDPTAYVLSANIHRRHMTKGQRAMAVAMIYPGGSGKGANPKNLGLSGELIRQARVALQYAPDLAANVLTGAESLDAAYKTAGDRKTAASSEETQLDELRDRYPDLADKIVEGELGMPAALVEASNRDAKEREQKETTYHVIEDAVFNLSAFVANDFNSQLATWLDDPRFRETLRARVADRHVGVDFKLCLQRLTKALANMEKDR
;
A
#
# COMPACT_ATOMS: atom_id res chain seq x y z
N GLU A 1 9.39 -51.55 -14.81
CA GLU A 1 10.12 -50.28 -14.60
C GLU A 1 10.83 -50.31 -13.25
N PRO A 2 12.06 -49.76 -13.17
CA PRO A 2 12.83 -49.73 -11.93
C PRO A 2 12.23 -48.76 -10.89
N LEU A 3 12.50 -49.03 -9.61
CA LEU A 3 12.35 -48.07 -8.52
C LEU A 3 13.33 -46.91 -8.72
N VAL A 4 12.96 -45.69 -8.35
CA VAL A 4 13.87 -44.53 -8.48
C VAL A 4 14.28 -44.03 -7.12
N LYS A 5 15.59 -43.92 -6.89
CA LYS A 5 16.17 -43.33 -5.68
C LYS A 5 17.07 -42.15 -6.02
N ALA A 6 17.19 -41.20 -5.10
CA ALA A 6 18.26 -40.22 -5.11
C ALA A 6 18.96 -40.16 -3.77
N GLU A 7 20.17 -39.62 -3.82
CA GLU A 7 20.90 -39.17 -2.66
C GLU A 7 20.32 -37.82 -2.23
N ILE A 8 20.03 -37.68 -0.94
CA ILE A 8 19.58 -36.43 -0.34
C ILE A 8 20.51 -36.08 0.81
N GLU A 9 20.95 -34.82 0.87
CA GLU A 9 21.64 -34.29 2.03
C GLU A 9 20.63 -34.08 3.15
N THR A 10 20.81 -34.75 4.29
CA THR A 10 20.02 -34.50 5.50
C THR A 10 20.47 -33.17 6.12
N PRO A 11 19.57 -32.19 6.31
CA PRO A 11 19.97 -30.82 6.70
C PRO A 11 20.65 -30.68 8.07
N ASP A 12 20.50 -31.66 8.98
CA ASP A 12 20.75 -31.43 10.42
C ASP A 12 21.73 -32.38 11.13
N GLU A 13 22.49 -33.24 10.43
CA GLU A 13 23.51 -34.05 11.12
C GLU A 13 24.86 -34.12 10.37
N PRO A 14 25.97 -33.66 10.99
CA PRO A 14 27.28 -33.79 10.39
C PRO A 14 27.78 -35.23 10.55
N LYS A 15 28.02 -35.89 9.41
CA LYS A 15 28.79 -37.15 9.25
C LYS A 15 28.05 -38.48 9.50
N HIS A 16 26.97 -38.75 8.78
CA HIS A 16 26.49 -40.12 8.52
C HIS A 16 26.39 -40.40 7.02
N PRO A 17 26.53 -41.67 6.58
CA PRO A 17 26.60 -42.03 5.16
C PRO A 17 25.33 -41.59 4.42
N MET A 18 25.51 -41.06 3.20
CA MET A 18 24.47 -40.64 2.27
C MET A 18 23.31 -41.63 2.28
N THR A 19 22.17 -41.22 2.85
CA THR A 19 21.00 -42.10 2.98
C THR A 19 20.15 -41.94 1.72
N TRP A 20 20.00 -43.01 0.96
CA TRP A 20 19.20 -42.99 -0.26
C TRP A 20 17.70 -42.91 0.08
N MET A 21 16.98 -42.00 -0.57
CA MET A 21 15.53 -41.88 -0.44
C MET A 21 14.84 -42.47 -1.67
N LEU A 22 13.83 -43.30 -1.46
CA LEU A 22 12.95 -43.77 -2.53
C LEU A 22 12.02 -42.62 -2.98
N ILE A 23 12.17 -42.22 -4.24
CA ILE A 23 11.48 -41.09 -4.84
C ILE A 23 10.21 -41.53 -5.58
N ASP A 24 10.29 -42.64 -6.32
CA ASP A 24 9.14 -43.21 -7.04
C ASP A 24 9.11 -44.75 -6.97
N GLY A 25 7.91 -45.31 -7.06
CA GLY A 25 7.69 -46.75 -7.11
C GLY A 25 7.29 -47.40 -5.78
N ARG A 26 6.72 -46.64 -4.82
CA ARG A 26 6.26 -47.19 -3.52
C ARG A 26 5.34 -48.42 -3.68
N ASN A 27 4.38 -48.34 -4.61
CA ASN A 27 3.47 -49.46 -4.91
C ASN A 27 4.19 -50.64 -5.57
N ARG A 28 5.16 -50.37 -6.46
CA ARG A 28 6.00 -51.41 -7.08
C ARG A 28 6.87 -52.12 -6.05
N ARG A 29 7.48 -51.38 -5.12
CA ARG A 29 8.26 -51.96 -4.01
C ARG A 29 7.40 -52.88 -3.15
N ALA A 30 6.18 -52.46 -2.82
CA ALA A 30 5.22 -53.27 -2.08
C ALA A 30 4.83 -54.55 -2.85
N ALA A 31 4.56 -54.45 -4.16
CA ALA A 31 4.25 -55.59 -5.01
C ALA A 31 5.43 -56.58 -5.14
N CYS A 32 6.65 -56.08 -5.36
CA CYS A 32 7.86 -56.90 -5.39
C CYS A 32 8.09 -57.64 -4.06
N LYS A 33 7.84 -56.97 -2.92
CA LYS A 33 7.91 -57.60 -1.60
C LYS A 33 6.88 -58.73 -1.44
N LEU A 34 5.64 -58.51 -1.90
CA LEU A 34 4.58 -59.53 -1.87
C LEU A 34 4.89 -60.72 -2.79
N ALA A 35 5.54 -60.45 -3.93
CA ALA A 35 5.91 -61.48 -4.89
C ALA A 35 7.24 -62.20 -4.55
N GLY A 36 7.97 -61.76 -3.52
CA GLY A 36 9.30 -62.30 -3.19
C GLY A 36 10.37 -62.00 -4.24
N ILE A 37 10.15 -60.99 -5.09
CA ILE A 37 11.05 -60.61 -6.18
C ILE A 37 11.84 -59.37 -5.77
N GLU A 38 13.15 -59.37 -6.04
CA GLU A 38 13.99 -58.20 -5.79
C GLU A 38 13.73 -57.11 -6.85
N PRO A 39 13.35 -55.88 -6.45
CA PRO A 39 13.04 -54.82 -7.40
C PRO A 39 14.32 -54.25 -8.04
N SER A 40 14.27 -53.97 -9.34
CA SER A 40 15.32 -53.19 -10.00
C SER A 40 15.30 -51.73 -9.52
N ILE A 41 16.48 -51.12 -9.36
CA ILE A 41 16.64 -49.75 -8.86
C ILE A 41 17.42 -48.92 -9.88
N ARG A 42 16.94 -47.70 -10.15
CA ARG A 42 17.62 -46.65 -10.92
C ARG A 42 17.99 -45.52 -9.97
N GLU A 43 19.25 -45.11 -10.06
CA GLU A 43 19.76 -43.91 -9.39
C GLU A 43 19.58 -42.68 -10.29
N LEU A 44 19.25 -41.55 -9.68
CA LEU A 44 19.12 -40.26 -10.38
C LEU A 44 20.48 -39.63 -10.76
N ASN A 45 21.62 -40.17 -10.31
CA ASN A 45 22.98 -39.80 -10.76
C ASN A 45 23.22 -38.29 -10.95
N GLY A 46 22.83 -37.47 -9.98
CA GLY A 46 23.01 -36.00 -10.02
C GLY A 46 21.90 -35.22 -10.74
N GLU A 47 20.85 -35.88 -11.24
CA GLU A 47 19.60 -35.23 -11.62
C GLU A 47 18.91 -34.64 -10.38
N ASP A 48 18.34 -33.44 -10.50
CA ASP A 48 17.59 -32.80 -9.42
C ASP A 48 16.36 -33.65 -9.03
N PRO A 49 16.34 -34.22 -7.80
CA PRO A 49 15.22 -35.04 -7.32
C PRO A 49 13.88 -34.32 -7.41
N THR A 50 13.87 -33.01 -7.16
CA THR A 50 12.66 -32.18 -7.16
C THR A 50 12.14 -31.98 -8.57
N ALA A 51 13.02 -31.71 -9.53
CA ALA A 51 12.66 -31.62 -10.95
C ALA A 51 12.14 -32.96 -11.48
N TYR A 52 12.74 -34.09 -11.06
CA TYR A 52 12.27 -35.43 -11.42
C TYR A 52 10.86 -35.69 -10.88
N VAL A 53 10.63 -35.48 -9.57
CA VAL A 53 9.31 -35.64 -8.92
C VAL A 53 8.27 -34.75 -9.57
N LEU A 54 8.62 -33.49 -9.82
CA LEU A 54 7.74 -32.54 -10.47
C LEU A 54 7.35 -33.04 -11.86
N SER A 55 8.31 -33.42 -12.70
CA SER A 55 8.05 -33.94 -14.04
C SER A 55 7.21 -35.22 -14.03
N ALA A 56 7.48 -36.16 -13.11
CA ALA A 56 6.72 -37.40 -12.96
C ALA A 56 5.26 -37.15 -12.50
N ASN A 57 5.05 -36.15 -11.63
CA ASN A 57 3.72 -35.84 -11.10
C ASN A 57 2.90 -34.92 -12.02
N ILE A 58 3.55 -34.01 -12.74
CA ILE A 58 2.91 -33.07 -13.68
C ILE A 58 2.21 -33.78 -14.84
N HIS A 59 2.66 -34.98 -15.21
CA HIS A 59 2.05 -35.81 -16.25
C HIS A 59 0.94 -36.74 -15.71
N ARG A 60 0.62 -36.71 -14.42
CA ARG A 60 -0.54 -37.46 -13.90
C ARG A 60 -1.80 -36.91 -14.56
N ARG A 61 -2.56 -37.82 -15.19
CA ARG A 61 -3.72 -37.58 -16.07
C ARG A 61 -4.89 -36.78 -15.46
N HIS A 62 -4.77 -36.28 -14.23
CA HIS A 62 -5.85 -35.64 -13.49
C HIS A 62 -5.57 -34.18 -13.10
N MET A 63 -4.37 -33.63 -13.39
CA MET A 63 -4.09 -32.22 -13.08
C MET A 63 -4.38 -31.30 -14.26
N THR A 64 -5.14 -30.24 -14.00
CA THR A 64 -5.35 -29.14 -14.94
C THR A 64 -4.05 -28.36 -15.17
N LYS A 65 -3.99 -27.59 -16.27
CA LYS A 65 -2.83 -26.71 -16.54
C LYS A 65 -2.58 -25.71 -15.41
N GLY A 66 -3.64 -25.22 -14.77
CA GLY A 66 -3.55 -24.30 -13.63
C GLY A 66 -2.94 -24.94 -12.38
N GLN A 67 -3.37 -26.15 -12.04
CA GLN A 67 -2.77 -26.96 -10.96
C GLN A 67 -1.28 -27.20 -11.18
N ARG A 68 -0.90 -27.58 -12.40
CA ARG A 68 0.50 -27.82 -12.77
C ARG A 68 1.32 -26.53 -12.68
N ALA A 69 0.78 -25.40 -13.11
CA ALA A 69 1.44 -24.10 -12.99
C ALA A 69 1.62 -23.66 -11.53
N MET A 70 0.64 -23.90 -10.67
CA MET A 70 0.75 -23.65 -9.23
C MET A 70 1.81 -24.51 -8.55
N ALA A 71 1.90 -25.80 -8.89
CA ALA A 71 2.95 -26.68 -8.38
C ALA A 71 4.35 -26.18 -8.78
N VAL A 72 4.51 -25.70 -10.01
CA VAL A 72 5.78 -25.08 -10.46
C VAL A 72 6.06 -23.79 -9.68
N ALA A 73 5.07 -22.92 -9.47
CA ALA A 73 5.24 -21.66 -8.75
C ALA A 73 5.64 -21.86 -7.28
N MET A 74 5.12 -22.88 -6.60
CA MET A 74 5.49 -23.19 -5.22
C MET A 74 6.92 -23.73 -5.08
N ILE A 75 7.37 -24.55 -6.04
CA ILE A 75 8.73 -25.11 -6.03
C ILE A 75 9.74 -24.04 -6.46
N TYR A 76 9.38 -23.20 -7.44
CA TYR A 76 10.24 -22.17 -8.02
C TYR A 76 9.56 -20.80 -7.97
N PRO A 77 9.40 -20.20 -6.77
CA PRO A 77 8.71 -18.93 -6.60
C PRO A 77 9.45 -17.79 -7.31
N GLY A 78 10.79 -17.78 -7.25
CA GLY A 78 11.64 -16.80 -7.95
C GLY A 78 11.97 -17.13 -9.41
N GLY A 79 11.54 -18.30 -9.91
CA GLY A 79 11.80 -18.73 -11.29
C GLY A 79 13.23 -19.17 -11.61
N SER A 80 14.12 -19.25 -10.62
CA SER A 80 15.45 -19.81 -10.74
C SER A 80 15.42 -21.33 -10.53
N GLY A 81 15.63 -22.11 -11.60
CA GLY A 81 15.75 -23.57 -11.51
C GLY A 81 15.66 -24.27 -12.87
N LYS A 82 16.45 -25.34 -13.07
CA LYS A 82 16.43 -26.13 -14.32
C LYS A 82 15.04 -26.74 -14.60
N GLY A 83 14.28 -27.04 -13.55
CA GLY A 83 12.89 -27.53 -13.62
C GLY A 83 11.83 -26.44 -13.79
N ALA A 84 12.18 -25.16 -13.78
CA ALA A 84 11.24 -24.04 -13.88
C ALA A 84 10.87 -23.68 -15.34
N ASN A 85 11.52 -24.29 -16.34
CA ASN A 85 11.31 -23.96 -17.74
C ASN A 85 9.92 -24.40 -18.23
N PRO A 86 9.00 -23.47 -18.55
CA PRO A 86 7.61 -23.77 -18.89
C PRO A 86 7.47 -24.74 -20.07
N LYS A 87 8.38 -24.62 -21.05
CA LYS A 87 8.38 -25.42 -22.29
C LYS A 87 8.60 -26.90 -22.03
N ASN A 88 9.52 -27.22 -21.10
CA ASN A 88 9.84 -28.61 -20.73
C ASN A 88 8.68 -29.29 -20.00
N LEU A 89 7.75 -28.51 -19.47
CA LEU A 89 6.59 -28.99 -18.73
C LEU A 89 5.29 -28.90 -19.56
N GLY A 90 5.35 -28.45 -20.81
CA GLY A 90 4.15 -28.26 -21.65
C GLY A 90 3.16 -27.23 -21.10
N LEU A 91 3.67 -26.24 -20.36
CA LEU A 91 2.87 -25.16 -19.75
C LEU A 91 3.17 -23.81 -20.41
N SER A 92 2.17 -22.92 -20.40
CA SER A 92 2.36 -21.53 -20.79
C SER A 92 3.15 -20.79 -19.71
N GLY A 93 4.12 -19.97 -20.12
CA GLY A 93 4.84 -19.08 -19.19
C GLY A 93 3.89 -18.11 -18.48
N GLU A 94 2.79 -17.71 -19.13
CA GLU A 94 1.77 -16.85 -18.54
C GLU A 94 1.04 -17.50 -17.37
N LEU A 95 0.71 -18.80 -17.47
CA LEU A 95 0.06 -19.53 -16.37
C LEU A 95 0.97 -19.61 -15.14
N ILE A 96 2.28 -19.78 -15.34
CA ILE A 96 3.25 -19.80 -14.24
C ILE A 96 3.38 -18.39 -13.63
N ARG A 97 3.34 -17.33 -14.43
CA ARG A 97 3.34 -15.95 -13.94
C ARG A 97 2.09 -15.68 -13.08
N GLN A 98 0.90 -16.06 -13.56
CA GLN A 98 -0.35 -15.94 -12.81
C GLN A 98 -0.29 -16.72 -11.49
N ALA A 99 0.23 -17.95 -11.53
CA ALA A 99 0.41 -18.76 -10.33
C ALA A 99 1.37 -18.14 -9.31
N ARG A 100 2.46 -17.50 -9.75
CA ARG A 100 3.37 -16.78 -8.83
C ARG A 100 2.70 -15.56 -8.21
N VAL A 101 1.92 -14.80 -8.98
CA VAL A 101 1.15 -13.67 -8.44
C VAL A 101 0.13 -14.17 -7.41
N ALA A 102 -0.59 -15.24 -7.73
CA ALA A 102 -1.52 -15.88 -6.79
C ALA A 102 -0.79 -16.36 -5.52
N LEU A 103 0.38 -16.98 -5.64
CA LEU A 103 1.17 -17.42 -4.51
C LEU A 103 1.66 -16.25 -3.63
N GLN A 104 2.00 -15.12 -4.23
CA GLN A 104 2.52 -13.96 -3.50
C GLN A 104 1.44 -13.19 -2.74
N TYR A 105 0.28 -12.94 -3.36
CA TYR A 105 -0.76 -12.06 -2.78
C TYR A 105 -1.99 -12.83 -2.28
N ALA A 106 -2.15 -14.10 -2.64
CA ALA A 106 -3.22 -14.99 -2.15
C ALA A 106 -2.70 -16.40 -1.80
N PRO A 107 -1.72 -16.52 -0.88
CA PRO A 107 -1.12 -17.81 -0.53
C PRO A 107 -2.12 -18.82 0.06
N ASP A 108 -3.17 -18.34 0.72
CA ASP A 108 -4.30 -19.11 1.23
C ASP A 108 -5.05 -19.87 0.11
N LEU A 109 -5.16 -19.28 -1.08
CA LEU A 109 -5.83 -19.89 -2.22
C LEU A 109 -4.91 -20.84 -3.00
N ALA A 110 -3.60 -20.72 -2.85
CA ALA A 110 -2.64 -21.51 -3.60
C ALA A 110 -2.79 -23.03 -3.33
N ALA A 111 -3.10 -23.41 -2.08
CA ALA A 111 -3.39 -24.80 -1.71
C ALA A 111 -4.69 -25.33 -2.33
N ASN A 112 -5.73 -24.48 -2.44
CA ASN A 112 -7.00 -24.83 -3.07
C ASN A 112 -6.83 -25.00 -4.59
N VAL A 113 -5.98 -24.19 -5.21
CA VAL A 113 -5.62 -24.35 -6.62
C VAL A 113 -4.93 -25.69 -6.85
N LEU A 114 -4.01 -26.12 -5.98
CA LEU A 114 -3.33 -27.42 -6.11
C LEU A 114 -4.29 -28.61 -6.04
N THR A 115 -5.22 -28.60 -5.09
CA THR A 115 -6.20 -29.68 -4.91
C THR A 115 -7.29 -29.68 -5.98
N GLY A 116 -7.43 -28.57 -6.73
CA GLY A 116 -8.46 -28.38 -7.74
C GLY A 116 -9.80 -27.91 -7.16
N ALA A 117 -9.83 -27.55 -5.88
CA ALA A 117 -10.99 -26.92 -5.24
C ALA A 117 -11.22 -25.49 -5.72
N GLU A 118 -10.15 -24.81 -6.18
CA GLU A 118 -10.20 -23.45 -6.72
C GLU A 118 -9.52 -23.40 -8.09
N SER A 119 -9.98 -22.50 -8.96
CA SER A 119 -9.33 -22.29 -10.25
C SER A 119 -8.15 -21.33 -10.12
N LEU A 120 -7.10 -21.54 -10.94
CA LEU A 120 -5.97 -20.60 -10.98
C LEU A 120 -6.41 -19.18 -11.37
N ASP A 121 -7.40 -19.05 -12.24
CA ASP A 121 -7.90 -17.75 -12.69
C ASP A 121 -8.56 -16.95 -11.56
N ALA A 122 -9.43 -17.60 -10.78
CA ALA A 122 -10.07 -16.98 -9.62
C ALA A 122 -9.06 -16.60 -8.53
N ALA A 123 -8.07 -17.47 -8.26
CA ALA A 123 -6.99 -17.16 -7.34
C ALA A 123 -6.12 -15.99 -7.84
N TYR A 124 -5.82 -15.93 -9.14
CA TYR A 124 -5.08 -14.83 -9.76
C TYR A 124 -5.85 -13.52 -9.70
N LYS A 125 -7.17 -13.53 -9.96
CA LYS A 125 -8.03 -12.36 -9.84
C LYS A 125 -8.02 -11.82 -8.41
N THR A 126 -8.27 -12.68 -7.43
CA THR A 126 -8.25 -12.30 -6.00
C THR A 126 -6.90 -11.74 -5.58
N ALA A 127 -5.80 -12.35 -6.03
CA ALA A 127 -4.46 -11.87 -5.80
C ALA A 127 -4.20 -10.50 -6.45
N GLY A 128 -4.75 -10.26 -7.64
CA GLY A 128 -4.75 -8.96 -8.31
C GLY A 128 -5.44 -7.90 -7.47
N ASP A 129 -6.65 -8.18 -6.98
CA ASP A 129 -7.43 -7.27 -6.13
C ASP A 129 -6.71 -6.96 -4.81
N ARG A 130 -6.08 -7.97 -4.19
CA ARG A 130 -5.27 -7.76 -2.98
C ARG A 130 -4.01 -6.93 -3.24
N LYS A 131 -3.36 -7.14 -4.39
CA LYS A 131 -2.18 -6.36 -4.79
C LYS A 131 -2.53 -4.89 -5.01
N THR A 132 -3.63 -4.60 -5.72
CA THR A 132 -4.07 -3.22 -5.96
C THR A 132 -4.49 -2.54 -4.66
N ALA A 133 -5.20 -3.25 -3.78
CA ALA A 133 -5.55 -2.74 -2.45
C ALA A 133 -4.30 -2.38 -1.64
N ALA A 134 -3.34 -3.29 -1.52
CA ALA A 134 -2.09 -3.03 -0.79
C ALA A 134 -1.30 -1.84 -1.37
N SER A 135 -1.20 -1.74 -2.69
CA SER A 135 -0.54 -0.60 -3.36
C SER A 135 -1.28 0.72 -3.13
N SER A 136 -2.61 0.70 -3.08
CA SER A 136 -3.41 1.90 -2.77
C SER A 136 -3.25 2.33 -1.32
N GLU A 137 -3.23 1.38 -0.38
CA GLU A 137 -3.00 1.66 1.04
C GLU A 137 -1.60 2.25 1.27
N GLU A 138 -0.58 1.72 0.58
CA GLU A 138 0.79 2.26 0.62
C GLU A 138 0.83 3.70 0.12
N THR A 139 0.17 3.98 -1.02
CA THR A 139 0.09 5.34 -1.57
C THR A 139 -0.60 6.31 -0.61
N GLN A 140 -1.73 5.89 -0.05
CA GLN A 140 -2.47 6.70 0.92
C GLN A 140 -1.68 6.92 2.22
N LEU A 141 -0.88 5.94 2.66
CA LEU A 141 -0.05 6.08 3.85
C LEU A 141 1.09 7.08 3.61
N ASP A 142 1.69 7.08 2.42
CA ASP A 142 2.70 8.08 2.05
C ASP A 142 2.11 9.50 1.98
N GLU A 143 0.91 9.67 1.39
CA GLU A 143 0.20 10.95 1.43
C GLU A 143 -0.10 11.43 2.85
N LEU A 144 -0.44 10.50 3.76
CA LEU A 144 -0.62 10.82 5.17
C LEU A 144 0.70 11.19 5.84
N ARG A 145 1.82 10.53 5.56
CA ARG A 145 3.13 10.91 6.10
C ARG A 145 3.52 12.34 5.73
N ASP A 146 3.23 12.74 4.50
CA ASP A 146 3.57 14.07 4.00
C ASP A 146 2.73 15.17 4.63
N ARG A 147 1.42 14.97 4.79
CA ARG A 147 0.50 16.02 5.28
C ARG A 147 0.20 15.94 6.78
N TYR A 148 0.14 14.72 7.32
CA TYR A 148 -0.33 14.38 8.65
C TYR A 148 0.53 13.28 9.28
N PRO A 149 1.83 13.55 9.54
CA PRO A 149 2.75 12.54 10.04
C PRO A 149 2.25 11.89 11.35
N ASP A 150 1.56 12.66 12.20
CA ASP A 150 0.97 12.15 13.44
C ASP A 150 -0.12 11.08 13.22
N LEU A 151 -0.86 11.15 12.11
CA LEU A 151 -1.86 10.15 11.76
C LEU A 151 -1.21 8.91 11.13
N ALA A 152 -0.17 9.11 10.32
CA ALA A 152 0.60 8.01 9.74
C ALA A 152 1.31 7.18 10.83
N ASP A 153 1.92 7.84 11.82
CA ASP A 153 2.59 7.18 12.94
C ASP A 153 1.61 6.30 13.73
N LYS A 154 0.40 6.81 14.02
CA LYS A 154 -0.66 6.03 14.69
C LYS A 154 -1.13 4.82 13.91
N ILE A 155 -1.10 4.87 12.58
CA ILE A 155 -1.41 3.69 11.74
C ILE A 155 -0.30 2.66 11.87
N VAL A 156 0.97 3.09 11.80
CA VAL A 156 2.14 2.22 11.92
C VAL A 156 2.20 1.55 13.31
N GLU A 157 1.84 2.28 14.37
CA GLU A 157 1.74 1.78 15.74
C GLU A 157 0.50 0.90 15.98
N GLY A 158 -0.42 0.83 15.02
CA GLY A 158 -1.65 0.04 15.11
C GLY A 158 -2.71 0.64 16.04
N GLU A 159 -2.53 1.89 16.48
CA GLU A 159 -3.48 2.62 17.32
C GLU A 159 -4.70 3.12 16.53
N LEU A 160 -4.53 3.34 15.22
CA LEU A 160 -5.56 3.88 14.34
C LEU A 160 -5.64 3.11 13.01
N GLY A 161 -6.86 2.73 12.62
CA GLY A 161 -7.09 2.11 11.31
C GLY A 161 -7.05 3.12 10.18
N MET A 162 -6.59 2.69 8.99
CA MET A 162 -6.48 3.52 7.79
C MET A 162 -7.76 4.32 7.45
N PRO A 163 -8.97 3.73 7.46
CA PRO A 163 -10.19 4.49 7.16
C PRO A 163 -10.47 5.62 8.16
N ALA A 164 -10.19 5.39 9.44
CA ALA A 164 -10.40 6.38 10.49
C ALA A 164 -9.41 7.55 10.37
N ALA A 165 -8.15 7.25 10.02
CA ALA A 165 -7.14 8.27 9.75
C ALA A 165 -7.51 9.17 8.58
N LEU A 166 -8.03 8.61 7.48
CA LEU A 166 -8.46 9.38 6.32
C LEU A 166 -9.65 10.30 6.64
N VAL A 167 -10.61 9.83 7.45
CA VAL A 167 -11.73 10.65 7.91
C VAL A 167 -11.24 11.81 8.77
N GLU A 168 -10.33 11.55 9.72
CA GLU A 168 -9.75 12.58 10.57
C GLU A 168 -8.97 13.62 9.74
N ALA A 169 -8.14 13.17 8.79
CA ALA A 169 -7.42 14.05 7.86
C ALA A 169 -8.39 14.93 7.06
N SER A 170 -9.48 14.35 6.54
CA SER A 170 -10.51 15.09 5.81
C SER A 170 -11.19 16.15 6.67
N ASN A 171 -11.50 15.83 7.92
CA ASN A 171 -12.10 16.77 8.87
C ASN A 171 -11.14 17.93 9.20
N ARG A 172 -9.84 17.65 9.38
CA ARG A 172 -8.81 18.68 9.59
C ARG A 172 -8.71 19.60 8.38
N ASP A 173 -8.65 19.04 7.17
CA ASP A 173 -8.66 19.81 5.92
C ASP A 173 -9.92 20.69 5.80
N ALA A 174 -11.10 20.14 6.13
CA ALA A 174 -12.37 20.87 6.06
C ALA A 174 -12.41 22.04 7.05
N LYS A 175 -11.95 21.83 8.29
CA LYS A 175 -11.88 22.87 9.31
C LYS A 175 -10.90 23.97 8.93
N GLU A 176 -9.75 23.63 8.36
CA GLU A 176 -8.79 24.62 7.88
C GLU A 176 -9.38 25.45 6.74
N ARG A 177 -10.09 24.82 5.79
CA ARG A 177 -10.80 25.52 4.71
C ARG A 177 -11.85 26.48 5.24
N GLU A 178 -12.67 26.05 6.20
CA GLU A 178 -13.69 26.90 6.83
C GLU A 178 -13.06 28.12 7.54
N GLN A 179 -11.96 27.90 8.26
CA GLN A 179 -11.22 28.99 8.91
C GLN A 179 -10.64 29.97 7.90
N LYS A 180 -10.08 29.47 6.78
CA LYS A 180 -9.57 30.30 5.69
C LYS A 180 -10.69 31.13 5.06
N GLU A 181 -11.83 30.52 4.75
CA GLU A 181 -12.97 31.23 4.16
C GLU A 181 -13.51 32.32 5.07
N THR A 182 -13.66 32.02 6.36
CA THR A 182 -14.06 33.01 7.37
C THR A 182 -13.06 34.16 7.42
N THR A 183 -11.76 33.85 7.35
CA THR A 183 -10.70 34.86 7.35
C THR A 183 -10.73 35.71 6.09
N TYR A 184 -10.98 35.11 4.91
CA TYR A 184 -11.14 35.83 3.66
C TYR A 184 -12.26 36.85 3.76
N HIS A 185 -13.46 36.45 4.19
CA HIS A 185 -14.58 37.37 4.35
C HIS A 185 -14.29 38.53 5.30
N VAL A 186 -13.64 38.26 6.44
CA VAL A 186 -13.24 39.31 7.39
C VAL A 186 -12.27 40.30 6.74
N ILE A 187 -11.33 39.82 5.94
CA ILE A 187 -10.37 40.67 5.22
C ILE A 187 -11.08 41.46 4.11
N GLU A 188 -11.93 40.81 3.32
CA GLU A 188 -12.72 41.44 2.25
C GLU A 188 -13.57 42.59 2.80
N ASP A 189 -14.29 42.34 3.89
CA ASP A 189 -15.10 43.36 4.57
C ASP A 189 -14.24 44.52 5.09
N ALA A 190 -13.08 44.23 5.68
CA ALA A 190 -12.16 45.26 6.16
C ALA A 190 -11.64 46.14 5.01
N VAL A 191 -11.23 45.53 3.89
CA VAL A 191 -10.75 46.23 2.70
C VAL A 191 -11.86 47.05 2.07
N PHE A 192 -13.05 46.48 1.93
CA PHE A 192 -14.22 47.18 1.41
C PHE A 192 -14.52 48.44 2.25
N ASN A 193 -14.60 48.30 3.58
CA ASN A 193 -14.86 49.44 4.46
C ASN A 193 -13.77 50.52 4.40
N LEU A 194 -12.50 50.13 4.28
CA LEU A 194 -11.39 51.09 4.13
C LEU A 194 -11.42 51.80 2.78
N SER A 195 -11.72 51.07 1.70
CA SER A 195 -11.88 51.67 0.37
C SER A 195 -13.04 52.67 0.36
N ALA A 196 -14.17 52.32 0.98
CA ALA A 196 -15.33 53.19 1.12
C ALA A 196 -15.01 54.42 1.97
N PHE A 197 -14.19 54.28 3.02
CA PHE A 197 -13.68 55.40 3.79
C PHE A 197 -12.82 56.33 2.91
N VAL A 198 -11.79 55.80 2.24
CA VAL A 198 -10.87 56.62 1.42
C VAL A 198 -11.56 57.31 0.24
N ALA A 199 -12.52 56.64 -0.40
CA ALA A 199 -13.22 57.15 -1.58
C ALA A 199 -14.27 58.24 -1.27
N ASN A 200 -14.60 58.49 0.00
CA ASN A 200 -15.70 59.38 0.37
C ASN A 200 -15.24 60.84 0.52
N ASP A 201 -15.92 61.77 -0.17
CA ASP A 201 -15.65 63.21 -0.11
C ASP A 201 -15.75 63.80 1.33
N PHE A 202 -16.46 63.11 2.22
CA PHE A 202 -16.55 63.42 3.66
C PHE A 202 -15.17 63.51 4.34
N ASN A 203 -14.15 62.81 3.81
CA ASN A 203 -12.81 62.79 4.37
C ASN A 203 -11.94 63.99 4.01
N SER A 204 -12.40 64.87 3.12
CA SER A 204 -11.70 66.13 2.83
C SER A 204 -11.55 67.03 4.08
N GLN A 205 -12.49 66.94 5.03
CA GLN A 205 -12.46 67.69 6.29
C GLN A 205 -11.85 66.89 7.46
N LEU A 206 -11.55 65.59 7.26
CA LEU A 206 -11.09 64.71 8.32
C LEU A 206 -9.79 65.20 8.95
N ALA A 207 -8.85 65.68 8.13
CA ALA A 207 -7.59 66.25 8.63
C ALA A 207 -7.86 67.44 9.58
N THR A 208 -8.73 68.35 9.17
CA THR A 208 -9.15 69.51 9.97
C THR A 208 -9.84 69.09 11.27
N TRP A 209 -10.69 68.06 11.25
CA TRP A 209 -11.35 67.57 12.48
C TRP A 209 -10.39 66.83 13.41
N LEU A 210 -9.40 66.12 12.87
CA LEU A 210 -8.37 65.46 13.68
C LEU A 210 -7.46 66.46 14.40
N ASP A 211 -7.35 67.71 13.92
CA ASP A 211 -6.66 68.77 14.64
C ASP A 211 -7.44 69.26 15.87
N ASP A 212 -8.78 69.19 15.85
CA ASP A 212 -9.65 69.55 16.98
C ASP A 212 -9.51 68.55 18.16
N PRO A 213 -9.04 69.00 19.35
CA PRO A 213 -8.94 68.15 20.54
C PRO A 213 -10.27 67.51 20.97
N ARG A 214 -11.40 68.26 20.88
CA ARG A 214 -12.72 67.77 21.33
C ARG A 214 -13.23 66.65 20.43
N PHE A 215 -13.01 66.79 19.13
CA PHE A 215 -13.34 65.73 18.17
C PHE A 215 -12.53 64.46 18.46
N ARG A 216 -11.21 64.58 18.64
CA ARG A 216 -10.34 63.43 18.96
C ARG A 216 -10.75 62.69 20.23
N GLU A 217 -11.10 63.42 21.28
CA GLU A 217 -11.52 62.81 22.55
C GLU A 217 -12.86 62.08 22.41
N THR A 218 -13.82 62.70 21.72
CA THR A 218 -15.13 62.08 21.41
C THR A 218 -14.98 60.84 20.54
N LEU A 219 -14.15 60.91 19.51
CA LEU A 219 -13.86 59.79 18.61
C LEU A 219 -13.19 58.65 19.39
N ARG A 220 -12.18 58.94 20.23
CA ARG A 220 -11.50 57.95 21.05
C ARG A 220 -12.48 57.24 21.99
N ALA A 221 -13.36 57.98 22.67
CA ALA A 221 -14.35 57.39 23.56
C ALA A 221 -15.32 56.46 22.81
N ARG A 222 -15.84 56.89 21.66
CA ARG A 222 -16.73 56.09 20.81
C ARG A 222 -16.07 54.81 20.27
N VAL A 223 -14.80 54.91 19.88
CA VAL A 223 -14.04 53.75 19.37
C VAL A 223 -13.76 52.77 20.50
N ALA A 224 -13.36 53.27 21.68
CA ALA A 224 -13.07 52.46 22.86
C ALA A 224 -14.31 51.70 23.36
N ASP A 225 -15.48 52.34 23.39
CA ASP A 225 -16.74 51.73 23.83
C ASP A 225 -17.20 50.59 22.92
N ARG A 226 -16.96 50.73 21.60
CA ARG A 226 -17.37 49.74 20.59
C ARG A 226 -16.39 48.58 20.42
N HIS A 227 -15.14 48.73 20.86
CA HIS A 227 -14.04 47.78 20.63
C HIS A 227 -13.25 47.48 21.91
N VAL A 228 -13.96 47.33 23.03
CA VAL A 228 -13.36 46.95 24.31
C VAL A 228 -12.56 45.65 24.13
N GLY A 229 -11.26 45.69 24.44
CA GLY A 229 -10.37 44.52 24.38
C GLY A 229 -9.61 44.31 23.05
N VAL A 230 -9.79 45.17 22.05
CA VAL A 230 -9.06 45.09 20.77
C VAL A 230 -7.80 45.96 20.80
N ASP A 231 -6.62 45.35 20.59
CA ASP A 231 -5.38 46.11 20.37
C ASP A 231 -5.36 46.69 18.94
N PHE A 232 -5.83 47.93 18.81
CA PHE A 232 -5.88 48.66 17.55
C PHE A 232 -4.53 48.73 16.82
N LYS A 233 -3.43 48.86 17.57
CA LYS A 233 -2.09 48.94 16.97
C LYS A 233 -1.74 47.61 16.33
N LEU A 234 -2.03 46.50 17.01
CA LEU A 234 -1.83 45.16 16.47
C LEU A 234 -2.74 44.88 15.26
N CYS A 235 -4.00 45.31 15.30
CA CYS A 235 -4.93 45.19 14.17
C CYS A 235 -4.41 45.91 12.92
N LEU A 236 -3.99 47.18 13.06
CA LEU A 236 -3.40 47.94 11.96
C LEU A 236 -2.15 47.27 11.41
N GLN A 237 -1.23 46.81 12.28
CA GLN A 237 -0.02 46.12 11.85
C GLN A 237 -0.31 44.85 11.03
N ARG A 238 -1.27 44.03 11.48
CA ARG A 238 -1.66 42.80 10.78
C ARG A 238 -2.30 43.08 9.43
N LEU A 239 -3.22 44.06 9.38
CA LEU A 239 -3.89 44.46 8.16
C LEU A 239 -2.91 45.05 7.14
N THR A 240 -2.02 45.97 7.56
CA THR A 240 -1.00 46.55 6.67
C THR A 240 -0.06 45.47 6.12
N LYS A 241 0.35 44.51 6.96
CA LYS A 241 1.19 43.39 6.51
C LYS A 241 0.45 42.50 5.49
N ALA A 242 -0.84 42.22 5.72
CA ALA A 242 -1.65 41.44 4.79
C ALA A 242 -1.75 42.14 3.42
N LEU A 243 -2.11 43.43 3.41
CA LEU A 243 -2.23 44.23 2.20
C LEU A 243 -0.88 44.35 1.45
N ALA A 244 0.21 44.62 2.15
CA ALA A 244 1.53 44.74 1.55
C ALA A 244 2.02 43.43 0.90
N ASN A 245 1.62 42.28 1.45
CA ASN A 245 1.91 40.99 0.82
C ASN A 245 1.06 40.76 -0.43
N MET A 246 -0.21 41.19 -0.44
CA MET A 246 -1.07 41.09 -1.63
C MET A 246 -0.57 41.93 -2.81
N GLU A 247 0.05 43.09 -2.54
CA GLU A 247 0.62 43.95 -3.59
C GLU A 247 1.93 43.42 -4.19
N LYS A 248 2.69 42.59 -3.45
CA LYS A 248 3.95 42.01 -3.96
C LYS A 248 3.74 40.98 -5.07
N ASP A 249 2.56 40.37 -5.12
CA ASP A 249 2.20 39.33 -6.09
C ASP A 249 1.44 39.90 -7.31
N ARG A 250 1.37 41.23 -7.44
CA ARG A 250 0.76 41.97 -8.56
C ARG A 250 1.81 42.53 -9.51
#